data_AF-A1CJF4-F1
#
_entry.id   AF-A1CJF4-F1
#
_cell.length_a   1.000
_cell.length_b   1.000
_cell.length_c   1.000
_cell.angle_alpha   90.00
_cell.angle_beta   90.00
_cell.angle_gamma   90.00
#
_symmetry.space_group_name_H-M   'P 1'
#
loop_
_entity.id
_entity.type
_entity.pdbx_description
1 polymer ?
#
loop_
_entity_poly.entity_id
_entity_poly.type
_entity_poly.pdbx_seq_one_letter_code
_entity_poly.pdbx_strand_id
1 'polypeptide(L)'
;MYSRSAYDETTFDPSAGIPVTTENSTLSLSHTADMSRYSPGYGVGEGTGATYMPEQSSYPSLFQSNAELPPFFVSYRWWEDEATTVLWAFDGQEIKRVIRYGLFRDPNLPRTSLQSRNATTVDSFLLSLLEPHERMYLANLSHIQKVEEILRRSKVNGPPLVPWSWFPSQKDRDRDPHALAEAIDTESHLQFKQIRFEELVRYSLSYPVASVEWFLQQHTAFYIHLLNYLHAFPEQIARYVEVEKHLRGRSPFAYRALVHCLLSIEPKNNLNIPLPPSDVPAFGFIAAPIQNLFQVSPPSLNNILKVLSALAVRFEQAYVHVREMNWDQPFNTAVCFLDDLLASTSASDFARTLTNIDEGHFSQLTPQDMIEDSPMVAQLAEEWELLSTATWECCTALPDLIPYIQECVEALFVIRNYHSFTAVLHGLQKYSITDLTFTNTNAAASAVALNPVLLPNLLFLLSPLHNYVAYRRQFQEFPGIPFLFPHLRDIQQRGEPALLQFFQTMQVRVG
;
A
#
# COMPACT_ATOMS: atom_id res chain seq x y z
N MET A 1 0.77 34.99 -25.90
CA MET A 1 2.06 34.37 -25.55
C MET A 1 1.73 33.19 -24.63
N TYR A 2 2.09 32.00 -25.08
CA TYR A 2 1.54 30.71 -24.69
C TYR A 2 1.98 30.26 -23.29
N SER A 3 1.01 29.81 -22.48
CA SER A 3 1.24 28.94 -21.33
C SER A 3 0.81 27.52 -21.75
N ARG A 4 1.76 26.59 -21.76
CA ARG A 4 1.56 25.17 -22.10
C ARG A 4 1.04 24.43 -20.88
N SER A 5 -0.10 23.75 -21.03
CA SER A 5 -0.66 22.81 -20.06
C SER A 5 -0.05 21.40 -20.27
N ALA A 6 0.11 20.66 -19.18
CA ALA A 6 0.89 19.44 -19.03
C ALA A 6 0.12 18.16 -19.43
N TYR A 7 -0.42 18.13 -20.65
CA TYR A 7 -0.95 16.91 -21.27
C TYR A 7 -0.29 16.70 -22.64
N ASP A 8 0.95 16.21 -22.63
CA ASP A 8 1.54 15.55 -23.80
C ASP A 8 1.71 14.08 -23.42
N GLU A 9 0.76 13.25 -23.85
CA GLU A 9 0.88 11.80 -23.84
C GLU A 9 2.05 11.40 -24.76
N THR A 10 3.04 10.74 -24.16
CA THR A 10 4.14 10.14 -24.90
C THR A 10 3.59 9.01 -25.76
N THR A 11 3.59 9.24 -27.07
CA THR A 11 3.29 8.23 -28.08
C THR A 11 4.43 7.20 -28.07
N PHE A 12 4.13 5.94 -27.78
CA PHE A 12 5.10 4.85 -27.81
C PHE A 12 5.39 4.46 -29.27
N ASP A 13 6.47 4.99 -29.84
CA ASP A 13 6.98 4.56 -31.15
C ASP A 13 7.89 3.33 -30.99
N PRO A 14 7.70 2.25 -31.78
CA PRO A 14 8.55 1.08 -31.73
C PRO A 14 9.93 1.40 -32.35
N SER A 15 10.99 1.28 -31.54
CA SER A 15 12.36 1.48 -32.03
C SER A 15 12.74 0.48 -33.12
N ALA A 16 13.37 1.01 -34.17
CA ALA A 16 13.93 0.29 -35.30
C ALA A 16 15.04 -0.69 -34.88
N GLY A 17 15.11 -1.81 -35.58
CA GLY A 17 15.98 -2.95 -35.29
C GLY A 17 17.47 -2.62 -35.24
N ILE A 18 18.16 -3.29 -34.30
CA ILE A 18 19.62 -3.28 -34.19
C ILE A 18 20.19 -4.37 -35.12
N PRO A 19 21.26 -4.08 -35.90
CA PRO A 19 21.88 -5.06 -36.77
C PRO A 19 22.65 -6.12 -35.98
N VAL A 20 22.58 -7.34 -36.49
CA VAL A 20 23.40 -8.48 -36.09
C VAL A 20 24.87 -8.20 -36.42
N THR A 21 25.73 -8.21 -35.41
CA THR A 21 27.17 -8.45 -35.59
C THR A 21 27.60 -9.60 -34.69
N THR A 22 27.80 -10.73 -35.35
CA THR A 22 28.57 -11.90 -34.89
C THR A 22 30.01 -11.50 -34.60
N GLU A 23 30.49 -11.78 -33.39
CA GLU A 23 31.89 -12.13 -33.19
C GLU A 23 32.06 -13.06 -31.98
N ASN A 24 32.58 -14.25 -32.29
CA ASN A 24 32.96 -15.31 -31.37
C ASN A 24 34.19 -14.88 -30.57
N SER A 25 34.18 -15.07 -29.25
CA SER A 25 35.39 -15.33 -28.47
C SER A 25 35.03 -16.12 -27.21
N THR A 26 35.32 -17.41 -27.28
CA THR A 26 35.38 -18.34 -26.16
C THR A 26 36.57 -17.99 -25.27
N LEU A 27 36.39 -18.02 -23.94
CA LEU A 27 37.18 -18.84 -22.99
C LEU A 27 36.93 -18.52 -21.51
N SER A 28 36.67 -19.61 -20.77
CA SER A 28 37.21 -19.92 -19.44
C SER A 28 36.59 -19.30 -18.18
N LEU A 29 35.80 -20.16 -17.52
CA LEU A 29 35.57 -20.20 -16.07
C LEU A 29 36.88 -20.08 -15.26
N SER A 30 36.86 -19.30 -14.17
CA SER A 30 37.30 -19.72 -12.82
C SER A 30 37.40 -18.53 -11.85
N HIS A 31 37.18 -18.86 -10.57
CA HIS A 31 37.50 -18.10 -9.34
C HIS A 31 36.52 -17.05 -8.81
N THR A 32 35.53 -17.57 -8.10
CA THR A 32 35.00 -17.03 -6.83
C THR A 32 36.12 -16.79 -5.83
N ALA A 33 36.30 -15.54 -5.36
CA ALA A 33 37.16 -15.21 -4.22
C ALA A 33 36.30 -14.99 -2.98
N ASP A 34 36.28 -16.03 -2.16
CA ASP A 34 35.78 -16.10 -0.79
C ASP A 34 36.71 -15.29 0.14
N MET A 35 36.19 -14.19 0.71
CA MET A 35 36.93 -13.31 1.64
C MET A 35 36.65 -13.68 3.12
N SER A 36 36.23 -14.91 3.41
CA SER A 36 36.12 -15.42 4.78
C SER A 36 37.45 -16.04 5.25
N ARG A 37 38.45 -15.21 5.57
CA ARG A 37 39.61 -15.55 6.44
C ARG A 37 40.55 -14.36 6.58
N TYR A 38 40.23 -13.47 7.52
CA TYR A 38 41.23 -12.62 8.17
C TYR A 38 41.01 -12.70 9.68
N SER A 39 41.69 -13.64 10.31
CA SER A 39 41.87 -13.70 11.77
C SER A 39 43.32 -13.29 12.05
N PRO A 40 43.59 -12.17 12.73
CA PRO A 40 44.94 -11.86 13.17
C PRO A 40 45.26 -12.72 14.39
N GLY A 41 46.30 -13.54 14.26
CA GLY A 41 46.82 -14.37 15.34
C GLY A 41 47.40 -13.56 16.49
N TYR A 42 47.15 -14.05 17.71
CA TYR A 42 47.77 -13.58 18.93
C TYR A 42 49.29 -13.87 18.92
N GLY A 43 50.09 -12.81 18.86
CA GLY A 43 51.51 -12.85 19.18
C GLY A 43 51.72 -12.44 20.64
N VAL A 44 52.25 -13.36 21.44
CA VAL A 44 52.66 -13.13 22.83
C VAL A 44 53.88 -12.22 22.86
N GLY A 45 53.76 -11.08 23.55
CA GLY A 45 54.86 -10.16 23.85
C GLY A 45 54.46 -9.23 24.99
N GLU A 46 55.05 -9.45 26.16
CA GLU A 46 54.88 -8.64 27.37
C GLU A 46 55.35 -7.19 27.14
N GLY A 47 54.55 -6.23 27.60
CA GLY A 47 54.89 -4.81 27.58
C GLY A 47 53.71 -3.98 28.06
N THR A 48 53.74 -3.59 29.32
CA THR A 48 52.83 -2.67 30.01
C THR A 48 52.34 -1.50 29.14
N GLY A 49 51.03 -1.45 28.90
CA GLY A 49 50.35 -0.31 28.29
C GLY A 49 48.85 -0.48 28.47
N ALA A 50 48.21 0.49 29.13
CA ALA A 50 46.83 0.43 29.59
C ALA A 50 45.85 -0.05 28.50
N THR A 51 45.07 -1.07 28.84
CA THR A 51 43.88 -1.48 28.09
C THR A 51 42.87 -0.34 28.15
N TYR A 52 42.88 0.55 27.17
CA TYR A 52 41.72 1.38 26.86
C TYR A 52 40.63 0.46 26.31
N MET A 53 39.83 -0.10 27.21
CA MET A 53 38.47 -0.50 26.87
C MET A 53 37.75 0.79 26.46
N PRO A 54 37.21 0.91 25.23
CA PRO A 54 36.26 1.96 24.96
C PRO A 54 35.10 1.72 25.93
N GLU A 55 34.83 2.70 26.80
CA GLU A 55 33.60 2.70 27.57
C GLU A 55 32.44 2.45 26.58
N GLN A 56 31.66 1.40 26.82
CA GLN A 56 30.36 1.28 26.18
C GLN A 56 29.53 2.45 26.70
N SER A 57 29.62 3.59 26.01
CA SER A 57 28.72 4.70 26.19
C SER A 57 27.32 4.18 25.88
N SER A 58 26.58 3.86 26.94
CA SER A 58 25.20 3.40 26.86
C SER A 58 24.35 4.58 26.44
N TYR A 59 24.24 4.81 25.13
CA TYR A 59 23.37 5.85 24.60
C TYR A 59 21.91 5.44 24.90
N PRO A 60 21.12 6.30 25.56
CA PRO A 60 19.71 6.00 25.80
C PRO A 60 18.97 5.93 24.46
N SER A 61 17.97 5.04 24.37
CA SER A 61 17.08 4.99 23.21
C SER A 61 16.38 6.33 23.05
N LEU A 62 16.40 6.88 21.83
CA LEU A 62 15.75 8.15 21.55
C LEU A 62 14.22 8.03 21.56
N PHE A 63 13.71 6.87 21.15
CA PHE A 63 12.30 6.60 21.02
C PHE A 63 11.86 5.54 22.02
N GLN A 64 10.65 5.72 22.55
CA GLN A 64 9.94 4.70 23.31
C GLN A 64 8.71 4.29 22.52
N SER A 65 8.66 3.02 22.12
CA SER A 65 7.64 2.46 21.25
C SER A 65 6.20 2.72 21.73
N ASN A 66 5.94 2.71 23.04
CA ASN A 66 4.62 3.04 23.59
C ASN A 66 4.26 4.53 23.54
N ALA A 67 5.25 5.43 23.52
CA ALA A 67 5.05 6.88 23.45
C ALA A 67 4.80 7.37 22.02
N GLU A 68 5.19 6.58 21.01
CA GLU A 68 4.99 6.92 19.60
C GLU A 68 3.59 6.58 19.07
N LEU A 69 2.75 5.97 19.91
CA LEU A 69 1.35 5.68 19.60
C LEU A 69 0.39 6.73 20.18
N PRO A 70 -0.67 7.08 19.45
CA PRO A 70 -1.79 7.82 20.03
C PRO A 70 -2.46 7.01 21.15
N PRO A 71 -2.96 7.68 22.21
CA PRO A 71 -3.62 6.99 23.32
C PRO A 71 -4.81 6.18 22.84
N PHE A 72 -4.80 4.88 23.13
CA PHE A 72 -5.83 3.94 22.71
C PHE A 72 -6.41 3.21 23.92
N PHE A 73 -7.60 3.64 24.33
CA PHE A 73 -8.28 3.08 25.51
C PHE A 73 -9.51 2.30 25.08
N VAL A 74 -9.41 0.97 25.13
CA VAL A 74 -10.54 0.06 25.02
C VAL A 74 -10.75 -0.66 26.35
N SER A 75 -11.99 -0.71 26.83
CA SER A 75 -12.32 -1.41 28.07
C SER A 75 -12.15 -2.93 27.95
N TYR A 76 -12.29 -3.46 26.73
CA TYR A 76 -12.22 -4.86 26.41
C TYR A 76 -11.83 -5.07 24.94
N ARG A 77 -10.92 -6.02 24.69
CA ARG A 77 -10.42 -6.37 23.35
C ARG A 77 -11.28 -7.47 22.73
N TRP A 78 -12.49 -7.11 22.37
CA TRP A 78 -13.51 -8.03 21.82
C TRP A 78 -13.00 -8.86 20.63
N TRP A 79 -12.10 -8.29 19.82
CA TRP A 79 -11.53 -8.96 18.67
C TRP A 79 -10.63 -10.15 19.02
N GLU A 80 -10.04 -10.22 20.23
CA GLU A 80 -9.24 -11.39 20.64
C GLU A 80 -10.14 -12.63 20.83
N ASP A 81 -11.34 -12.43 21.36
CA ASP A 81 -12.32 -13.51 21.58
C ASP A 81 -12.96 -13.93 20.26
N GLU A 82 -13.33 -12.98 19.40
CA GLU A 82 -13.81 -13.30 18.05
C GLU A 82 -12.75 -14.01 17.20
N ALA A 83 -11.47 -13.62 17.31
CA ALA A 83 -10.38 -14.31 16.62
C ALA A 83 -10.30 -15.77 17.06
N THR A 84 -10.48 -16.04 18.35
CA THR A 84 -10.55 -17.40 18.87
C THR A 84 -11.73 -18.14 18.26
N THR A 85 -12.93 -17.56 18.24
CA THR A 85 -14.12 -18.17 17.61
C THR A 85 -13.89 -18.49 16.13
N VAL A 86 -13.30 -17.58 15.36
CA VAL A 86 -13.02 -17.77 13.93
C VAL A 86 -12.00 -18.89 13.69
N LEU A 87 -10.96 -19.04 14.53
CA LEU A 87 -10.01 -20.15 14.42
C LEU A 87 -10.70 -21.54 14.55
N TRP A 88 -11.87 -21.58 15.19
CA TRP A 88 -12.72 -22.77 15.32
C TRP A 88 -13.84 -22.86 14.28
N ALA A 89 -14.07 -21.81 13.47
CA ALA A 89 -15.05 -21.78 12.38
C ALA A 89 -14.61 -22.65 11.19
N PHE A 90 -15.47 -22.84 10.18
CA PHE A 90 -15.15 -23.71 9.02
C PHE A 90 -14.66 -22.95 7.79
N ASP A 91 -14.63 -21.62 7.83
CA ASP A 91 -14.21 -20.79 6.70
C ASP A 91 -12.67 -20.61 6.69
N GLY A 92 -12.02 -21.20 5.69
CA GLY A 92 -10.57 -21.10 5.52
C GLY A 92 -10.08 -19.67 5.23
N GLN A 93 -10.84 -18.86 4.51
CA GLN A 93 -10.43 -17.48 4.22
C GLN A 93 -10.51 -16.60 5.46
N GLU A 94 -11.52 -16.79 6.31
CA GLU A 94 -11.59 -16.08 7.59
C GLU A 94 -10.44 -16.48 8.52
N ILE A 95 -10.15 -17.79 8.64
CA ILE A 95 -9.02 -18.28 9.43
C ILE A 95 -7.71 -17.72 8.90
N LYS A 96 -7.51 -17.72 7.57
CA LYS A 96 -6.32 -17.14 6.93
C LYS A 96 -6.14 -15.68 7.32
N ARG A 97 -7.20 -14.86 7.26
CA ARG A 97 -7.14 -13.44 7.64
C ARG A 97 -6.83 -13.25 9.14
N VAL A 98 -7.41 -14.07 10.03
CA VAL A 98 -7.09 -14.04 11.46
C VAL A 98 -5.63 -14.35 11.73
N ILE A 99 -5.06 -15.36 11.04
CA ILE A 99 -3.64 -15.70 11.17
C ILE A 99 -2.75 -14.58 10.60
N ARG A 100 -3.13 -14.01 9.45
CA ARG A 100 -2.41 -12.93 8.75
C ARG A 100 -2.19 -11.71 9.65
N TYR A 101 -3.26 -11.18 10.24
CA TYR A 101 -3.19 -10.00 11.12
C TYR A 101 -2.76 -10.35 12.53
N GLY A 102 -3.16 -11.53 13.02
CA GLY A 102 -2.74 -12.06 14.30
C GLY A 102 -3.21 -11.25 15.51
N LEU A 103 -4.40 -10.67 15.51
CA LEU A 103 -4.86 -9.74 16.56
C LEU A 103 -5.17 -10.46 17.90
N PHE A 104 -4.15 -11.04 18.52
CA PHE A 104 -4.17 -11.80 19.76
C PHE A 104 -2.80 -11.70 20.45
N ARG A 105 -2.80 -11.88 21.77
CA ARG A 105 -1.58 -11.80 22.61
C ARG A 105 -0.67 -13.00 22.46
N ASP A 106 -1.22 -14.21 22.44
CA ASP A 106 -0.44 -15.44 22.35
C ASP A 106 -0.13 -15.79 20.88
N PRO A 107 1.14 -15.69 20.43
CA PRO A 107 1.51 -16.01 19.06
C PRO A 107 1.31 -17.50 18.70
N ASN A 108 1.15 -18.38 19.70
CA ASN A 108 0.90 -19.81 19.49
C ASN A 108 -0.60 -20.16 19.37
N LEU A 109 -1.51 -19.23 19.62
CA LEU A 109 -2.95 -19.49 19.61
C LEU A 109 -3.44 -20.17 18.31
N PRO A 110 -3.07 -19.71 17.08
CA PRO A 110 -3.50 -20.41 15.88
C PRO A 110 -2.93 -21.83 15.76
N ARG A 111 -1.69 -22.04 16.22
CA ARG A 111 -1.04 -23.35 16.19
C ARG A 111 -1.78 -24.33 17.08
N THR A 112 -2.02 -23.95 18.33
CA THR A 112 -2.71 -24.81 19.31
C THR A 112 -4.15 -25.09 18.88
N SER A 113 -4.87 -24.06 18.41
CA SER A 113 -6.22 -24.22 17.86
C SER A 113 -6.24 -25.20 16.68
N LEU A 114 -5.42 -24.98 15.64
CA LEU A 114 -5.41 -25.85 14.45
C LEU A 114 -4.94 -27.28 14.73
N GLN A 115 -3.95 -27.47 15.61
CA GLN A 115 -3.49 -28.81 16.01
C GLN A 115 -4.58 -29.60 16.72
N SER A 116 -5.46 -28.94 17.46
CA SER A 116 -6.59 -29.58 18.15
C SER A 116 -7.77 -29.92 17.24
N ARG A 117 -7.78 -29.44 15.99
CA ARG A 117 -8.83 -29.77 15.01
C ARG A 117 -8.63 -31.14 14.40
N ASN A 118 -9.72 -31.71 13.89
CA ASN A 118 -9.66 -32.97 13.17
C ASN A 118 -8.83 -32.84 11.87
N ALA A 119 -8.25 -33.95 11.42
CA ALA A 119 -7.39 -33.98 10.24
C ALA A 119 -8.13 -33.50 8.98
N THR A 120 -9.41 -33.88 8.82
CA THR A 120 -10.22 -33.51 7.65
C THR A 120 -10.38 -32.00 7.48
N THR A 121 -10.57 -31.26 8.59
CA THR A 121 -10.71 -29.80 8.53
C THR A 121 -9.40 -29.14 8.18
N VAL A 122 -8.29 -29.61 8.76
CA VAL A 122 -6.94 -29.12 8.45
C VAL A 122 -6.59 -29.41 6.98
N ASP A 123 -6.95 -30.58 6.47
CA ASP A 123 -6.75 -30.96 5.06
C ASP A 123 -7.55 -30.06 4.12
N SER A 124 -8.84 -29.84 4.41
CA SER A 124 -9.70 -28.96 3.62
C SER A 124 -9.18 -27.52 3.59
N PHE A 125 -8.77 -27.00 4.75
CA PHE A 125 -8.23 -25.66 4.84
C PHE A 125 -6.91 -25.54 4.07
N LEU A 126 -5.97 -26.48 4.27
CA LEU A 126 -4.71 -26.44 3.53
C LEU A 126 -4.94 -26.57 2.02
N LEU A 127 -5.87 -27.40 1.57
CA LEU A 127 -6.26 -27.50 0.15
C LEU A 127 -6.74 -26.16 -0.43
N SER A 128 -7.42 -25.33 0.37
CA SER A 128 -7.86 -23.99 -0.06
C SER A 128 -6.71 -22.98 -0.22
N LEU A 129 -5.53 -23.28 0.31
CA LEU A 129 -4.33 -22.43 0.24
C LEU A 129 -3.30 -22.92 -0.81
N LEU A 130 -3.55 -24.08 -1.42
CA LEU A 130 -2.61 -24.70 -2.37
C LEU A 130 -3.01 -24.45 -3.81
N GLU A 131 -1.99 -24.28 -4.64
CA GLU A 131 -2.16 -24.31 -6.09
C GLU A 131 -2.51 -25.73 -6.56
N PRO A 132 -3.25 -25.89 -7.69
CA PRO A 132 -3.68 -27.20 -8.17
C PRO A 132 -2.55 -28.22 -8.35
N HIS A 133 -1.36 -27.76 -8.75
CA HIS A 133 -0.18 -28.60 -8.96
C HIS A 133 0.53 -29.00 -7.66
N GLU A 134 0.29 -28.31 -6.54
CA GLU A 134 0.91 -28.59 -5.24
C GLU A 134 0.13 -29.63 -4.43
N ARG A 135 -1.10 -29.96 -4.83
CA ARG A 135 -2.00 -30.85 -4.08
C ARG A 135 -1.43 -32.25 -3.86
N MET A 136 -0.54 -32.71 -4.75
CA MET A 136 0.10 -34.03 -4.65
C MET A 136 1.03 -34.15 -3.43
N TYR A 137 1.56 -33.04 -2.91
CA TYR A 137 2.50 -33.05 -1.78
C TYR A 137 1.81 -33.23 -0.41
N LEU A 138 0.47 -33.09 -0.36
CA LEU A 138 -0.31 -33.15 0.88
C LEU A 138 -0.30 -34.51 1.58
N ALA A 139 -0.34 -35.59 0.79
CA ALA A 139 -0.51 -36.94 1.33
C ALA A 139 0.67 -37.37 2.22
N ASN A 140 1.84 -36.74 2.04
CA ASN A 140 3.07 -37.08 2.75
C ASN A 140 3.29 -36.27 4.04
N LEU A 141 2.43 -35.28 4.33
CA LEU A 141 2.58 -34.42 5.50
C LEU A 141 1.82 -35.01 6.70
N SER A 142 2.49 -35.05 7.85
CA SER A 142 1.82 -35.29 9.13
C SER A 142 0.88 -34.14 9.49
N HIS A 143 -0.07 -34.38 10.39
CA HIS A 143 -1.01 -33.35 10.86
C HIS A 143 -0.30 -32.07 11.34
N ILE A 144 0.79 -32.22 12.10
CA ILE A 144 1.59 -31.09 12.60
C ILE A 144 2.24 -30.32 11.44
N GLN A 145 2.81 -31.01 10.46
CA GLN A 145 3.42 -30.37 9.29
C GLN A 145 2.39 -29.62 8.44
N LYS A 146 1.18 -30.16 8.31
CA LYS A 146 0.08 -29.48 7.62
C LYS A 146 -0.31 -28.18 8.33
N VAL A 147 -0.37 -28.19 9.66
CA VAL A 147 -0.62 -26.98 10.45
C VAL A 147 0.49 -25.95 10.25
N GLU A 148 1.77 -26.32 10.33
CA GLU A 148 2.85 -25.36 10.09
C GLU A 148 2.82 -24.78 8.67
N GLU A 149 2.43 -25.58 7.67
CA GLU A 149 2.28 -25.10 6.29
C GLU A 149 1.13 -24.11 6.14
N ILE A 150 -0.01 -24.35 6.81
CA ILE A 150 -1.11 -23.39 6.90
C ILE A 150 -0.63 -22.08 7.52
N LEU A 151 0.08 -22.14 8.65
CA LEU A 151 0.58 -20.95 9.34
C LEU A 151 1.57 -20.17 8.47
N ARG A 152 2.44 -20.88 7.75
CA ARG A 152 3.42 -20.29 6.84
C ARG A 152 2.75 -19.58 5.66
N ARG A 153 1.75 -20.21 5.03
CA ARG A 153 1.04 -19.65 3.86
C ARG A 153 0.03 -18.56 4.22
N SER A 154 -0.47 -18.56 5.45
CA SER A 154 -1.40 -17.52 5.92
C SER A 154 -0.69 -16.25 6.35
N LYS A 155 0.63 -16.29 6.57
CA LYS A 155 1.46 -15.12 6.85
C LYS A 155 2.02 -14.54 5.56
N VAL A 156 2.06 -13.22 5.49
CA VAL A 156 2.82 -12.51 4.45
C VAL A 156 4.30 -12.52 4.86
N ASN A 157 5.21 -12.80 3.94
CA ASN A 157 6.64 -12.64 4.20
C ASN A 157 7.02 -11.17 4.02
N GLY A 158 7.70 -10.58 5.00
CA GLY A 158 8.19 -9.21 4.90
C GLY A 158 9.52 -9.11 4.15
N PRO A 159 9.87 -7.91 3.68
CA PRO A 159 11.22 -7.64 3.21
C PRO A 159 12.23 -7.89 4.35
N PRO A 160 13.48 -8.24 4.03
CA PRO A 160 14.52 -8.37 5.05
C PRO A 160 14.72 -7.02 5.74
N LEU A 161 14.94 -7.06 7.06
CA LEU A 161 15.30 -5.87 7.83
C LEU A 161 16.72 -5.46 7.45
N VAL A 162 16.88 -4.25 6.93
CA VAL A 162 18.15 -3.68 6.50
C VAL A 162 18.55 -2.58 7.49
N PRO A 163 19.82 -2.51 7.92
CA PRO A 163 20.28 -1.44 8.78
C PRO A 163 20.29 -0.10 8.04
N TRP A 164 20.28 0.99 8.81
CA TRP A 164 20.50 2.34 8.31
C TRP A 164 21.80 2.42 7.52
N SER A 165 21.73 2.86 6.27
CA SER A 165 22.83 2.77 5.30
C SER A 165 23.43 4.11 4.91
N TRP A 166 22.72 5.21 5.17
CA TRP A 166 23.19 6.56 4.84
C TRP A 166 23.99 7.20 5.97
N PHE A 167 25.18 7.73 5.68
CA PHE A 167 26.00 8.43 6.66
C PHE A 167 26.61 9.69 6.09
N PRO A 168 26.80 10.76 6.90
CA PRO A 168 27.54 11.94 6.47
C PRO A 168 28.95 11.57 5.98
N SER A 169 29.28 11.90 4.73
CA SER A 169 30.59 11.63 4.16
C SER A 169 31.39 12.91 3.92
N GLN A 170 32.72 12.79 3.77
CA GLN A 170 33.55 13.94 3.39
C GLN A 170 33.14 14.53 2.03
N LYS A 171 32.58 13.72 1.12
CA LYS A 171 32.06 14.18 -0.18
C LYS A 171 30.82 15.05 -0.04
N ASP A 172 30.09 14.91 1.07
CA ASP A 172 28.91 15.70 1.35
C ASP A 172 29.27 17.08 1.89
N ARG A 173 30.54 17.44 2.16
CA ARG A 173 30.92 18.74 2.75
C ARG A 173 30.44 19.96 1.95
N ASP A 174 30.37 19.84 0.62
CA ASP A 174 29.96 20.93 -0.27
C ASP A 174 28.51 20.77 -0.78
N ARG A 175 27.78 19.75 -0.31
CA ARG A 175 26.41 19.46 -0.77
C ARG A 175 25.43 20.53 -0.26
N ASP A 176 24.34 20.74 -0.98
CA ASP A 176 23.26 21.64 -0.51
C ASP A 176 22.57 21.06 0.76
N PRO A 177 22.35 21.85 1.84
CA PRO A 177 21.57 21.41 3.01
C PRO A 177 20.20 20.83 2.67
N HIS A 178 19.52 21.34 1.64
CA HIS A 178 18.26 20.78 1.18
C HIS A 178 18.42 19.34 0.69
N ALA A 179 19.45 19.07 -0.12
CA ALA A 179 19.73 17.73 -0.64
C ALA A 179 20.17 16.75 0.45
N LEU A 180 20.73 17.23 1.56
CA LEU A 180 20.98 16.39 2.74
C LEU A 180 19.69 16.03 3.47
N ALA A 181 18.78 16.98 3.65
CA ALA A 181 17.47 16.71 4.24
C ALA A 181 16.68 15.69 3.42
N GLU A 182 16.70 15.81 2.09
CA GLU A 182 16.06 14.84 1.19
C GLU A 182 16.69 13.43 1.31
N ALA A 183 18.01 13.33 1.41
CA ALA A 183 18.69 12.04 1.58
C ALA A 183 18.34 11.36 2.92
N ILE A 184 18.28 12.14 4.01
CA ILE A 184 17.88 11.67 5.35
C ILE A 184 16.43 11.18 5.34
N ASP A 185 15.53 11.96 4.73
CA ASP A 185 14.11 11.62 4.60
C ASP A 185 13.89 10.38 3.74
N THR A 186 14.63 10.27 2.63
CA THR A 186 14.62 9.08 1.76
C THR A 186 15.06 7.83 2.53
N GLU A 187 16.13 7.91 3.32
CA GLU A 187 16.58 6.77 4.14
C GLU A 187 15.53 6.42 5.20
N SER A 188 14.94 7.41 5.88
CA SER A 188 13.86 7.18 6.84
C SER A 188 12.64 6.49 6.19
N HIS A 189 12.26 6.92 4.99
CA HIS A 189 11.21 6.29 4.21
C HIS A 189 11.57 4.85 3.82
N LEU A 190 12.81 4.58 3.41
CA LEU A 190 13.30 3.21 3.16
C LEU A 190 13.19 2.32 4.40
N GLN A 191 13.47 2.85 5.60
CA GLN A 191 13.25 2.11 6.84
C GLN A 191 11.75 1.87 7.10
N PHE A 192 10.88 2.84 6.83
CA PHE A 192 9.44 2.70 7.01
C PHE A 192 8.83 1.64 6.09
N LYS A 193 9.31 1.55 4.83
CA LYS A 193 8.88 0.53 3.85
C LYS A 193 9.16 -0.92 4.30
N GLN A 194 10.01 -1.12 5.31
CA GLN A 194 10.27 -2.45 5.86
C GLN A 194 9.20 -2.92 6.86
N ILE A 195 8.36 -2.00 7.36
CA ILE A 195 7.26 -2.34 8.27
C ILE A 195 6.03 -2.67 7.44
N ARG A 196 5.47 -3.86 7.67
CA ARG A 196 4.26 -4.28 6.95
C ARG A 196 3.01 -3.63 7.53
N PHE A 197 1.96 -3.54 6.71
CA PHE A 197 0.67 -3.04 7.17
C PHE A 197 0.10 -3.88 8.32
N GLU A 198 0.15 -5.21 8.25
CA GLU A 198 -0.36 -6.08 9.33
C GLU A 198 0.35 -5.82 10.66
N GLU A 199 1.64 -5.55 10.60
CA GLU A 199 2.48 -5.23 11.75
C GLU A 199 2.13 -3.85 12.31
N LEU A 200 1.88 -2.86 11.46
CA LEU A 200 1.38 -1.55 11.87
C LEU A 200 -0.01 -1.63 12.49
N VAL A 201 -0.91 -2.49 11.99
CA VAL A 201 -2.22 -2.73 12.60
C VAL A 201 -2.06 -3.31 14.01
N ARG A 202 -1.24 -4.36 14.16
CA ARG A 202 -0.93 -4.92 15.47
C ARG A 202 -0.36 -3.87 16.42
N TYR A 203 0.62 -3.11 15.94
CA TYR A 203 1.26 -2.08 16.73
C TYR A 203 0.27 -0.99 17.15
N SER A 204 -0.62 -0.56 16.26
CA SER A 204 -1.68 0.42 16.52
C SER A 204 -2.64 -0.02 17.64
N LEU A 205 -2.86 -1.33 17.79
CA LEU A 205 -3.65 -1.93 18.87
C LEU A 205 -2.83 -2.28 20.12
N SER A 206 -1.62 -1.74 20.23
CA SER A 206 -0.69 -1.90 21.34
C SER A 206 -0.16 -3.33 21.53
N TYR A 207 -0.03 -4.10 20.45
CA TYR A 207 0.76 -5.34 20.47
C TYR A 207 2.24 -5.04 20.21
N PRO A 208 3.17 -5.81 20.81
CA PRO A 208 4.59 -5.66 20.52
C PRO A 208 4.91 -6.13 19.09
N VAL A 209 5.74 -5.36 18.37
CA VAL A 209 6.08 -5.60 16.96
C VAL A 209 7.55 -5.33 16.72
N ALA A 210 8.30 -6.37 16.37
CA ALA A 210 9.76 -6.30 16.25
C ALA A 210 10.26 -5.38 15.11
N SER A 211 9.53 -5.30 13.99
CA SER A 211 9.89 -4.43 12.86
C SER A 211 9.75 -2.95 13.20
N VAL A 212 8.75 -2.59 14.01
CA VAL A 212 8.59 -1.22 14.53
C VAL A 212 9.71 -0.88 15.50
N GLU A 213 10.04 -1.78 16.43
CA GLU A 213 11.19 -1.59 17.33
C GLU A 213 12.49 -1.43 16.53
N TRP A 214 12.71 -2.27 15.51
CA TRP A 214 13.85 -2.16 14.61
C TRP A 214 13.90 -0.79 13.92
N PHE A 215 12.77 -0.32 13.37
CA PHE A 215 12.67 0.99 12.74
C PHE A 215 13.05 2.14 13.69
N LEU A 216 12.56 2.11 14.93
CA LEU A 216 12.91 3.11 15.95
C LEU A 216 14.40 3.01 16.36
N GLN A 217 14.94 1.80 16.43
CA GLN A 217 16.36 1.57 16.66
C GLN A 217 17.22 2.13 15.53
N GLN A 218 16.80 2.03 14.27
CA GLN A 218 17.54 2.62 13.13
C GLN A 218 17.62 4.14 13.23
N HIS A 219 16.56 4.82 13.68
CA HIS A 219 16.60 6.27 13.92
C HIS A 219 17.47 6.64 15.12
N THR A 220 17.54 5.78 16.14
CA THR A 220 18.49 5.93 17.25
C THR A 220 19.93 5.74 16.79
N ALA A 221 20.19 4.76 15.90
CA ALA A 221 21.50 4.57 15.30
C ALA A 221 21.92 5.79 14.47
N PHE A 222 21.00 6.33 13.64
CA PHE A 222 21.22 7.58 12.91
C PHE A 222 21.63 8.73 13.85
N TYR A 223 20.91 8.93 14.97
CA TYR A 223 21.27 9.90 15.99
C TYR A 223 22.70 9.70 16.52
N ILE A 224 23.07 8.48 16.92
CA ILE A 224 24.42 8.17 17.45
C ILE A 224 25.50 8.48 16.42
N HIS A 225 25.30 8.05 15.17
CA HIS A 225 26.26 8.28 14.10
C HIS A 225 26.43 9.76 13.79
N LEU A 226 25.33 10.51 13.74
CA LEU A 226 25.37 11.94 13.50
C LEU A 226 26.02 12.71 14.65
N LEU A 227 25.74 12.32 15.90
CA LEU A 227 26.35 12.92 17.08
C LEU A 227 27.87 12.77 17.07
N ASN A 228 28.34 11.56 16.77
CA ASN A 228 29.78 11.29 16.63
C ASN A 228 30.40 12.10 15.49
N TYR A 229 29.70 12.22 14.36
CA TYR A 229 30.16 13.02 13.23
C TYR A 229 30.30 14.50 13.59
N LEU A 230 29.29 15.10 14.24
CA LEU A 230 29.32 16.53 14.58
C LEU A 230 30.30 16.84 15.72
N HIS A 231 30.56 15.91 16.63
CA HIS A 231 31.68 16.04 17.58
C HIS A 231 33.04 16.03 16.89
N ALA A 232 33.21 15.19 15.86
CA ALA A 232 34.45 15.14 15.08
C ALA A 232 34.64 16.34 14.14
N PHE A 233 33.53 16.94 13.67
CA PHE A 233 33.52 18.06 12.73
C PHE A 233 32.60 19.21 13.19
N PRO A 234 32.99 19.97 14.24
CA PRO A 234 32.16 21.05 14.78
C PRO A 234 31.80 22.14 13.76
N GLU A 235 32.63 22.33 12.74
CA GLU A 235 32.38 23.29 11.65
C GLU A 235 31.12 22.95 10.83
N GLN A 236 30.63 21.71 10.89
CA GLN A 236 29.42 21.27 10.19
C GLN A 236 28.13 21.58 10.96
N ILE A 237 28.19 21.97 12.23
CA ILE A 237 27.00 22.17 13.08
C ILE A 237 26.04 23.19 12.47
N ALA A 238 26.55 24.37 12.09
CA ALA A 238 25.75 25.44 11.48
C ALA A 238 25.00 24.99 10.22
N ARG A 239 25.59 24.05 9.47
CA ARG A 239 24.96 23.48 8.29
C ARG A 239 23.83 22.53 8.63
N TYR A 240 24.02 21.68 9.63
CA TYR A 240 22.96 20.78 10.10
C TYR A 240 21.79 21.51 10.77
N VAL A 241 22.02 22.74 11.27
CA VAL A 241 20.94 23.66 11.66
C VAL A 241 20.11 24.10 10.46
N GLU A 242 20.72 24.30 9.28
CA GLU A 242 19.96 24.56 8.05
C GLU A 242 19.26 23.30 7.51
N VAL A 243 19.89 22.13 7.62
CA VAL A 243 19.26 20.83 7.28
C VAL A 243 18.00 20.60 8.13
N GLU A 244 18.06 20.93 9.42
CA GLU A 244 16.93 20.81 10.34
C GLU A 244 15.70 21.58 9.84
N LYS A 245 15.87 22.81 9.34
CA LYS A 245 14.76 23.61 8.80
C LYS A 245 14.08 22.93 7.62
N HIS A 246 14.85 22.26 6.76
CA HIS A 246 14.31 21.52 5.62
C HIS A 246 13.68 20.17 6.00
N LEU A 247 13.98 19.62 7.17
CA LEU A 247 13.39 18.37 7.68
C LEU A 247 12.08 18.56 8.46
N ARG A 248 11.72 19.78 8.86
CA ARG A 248 10.53 20.04 9.72
C ARG A 248 9.20 19.54 9.16
N GLY A 249 9.05 19.51 7.82
CA GLY A 249 7.85 19.00 7.13
C GLY A 249 8.08 17.65 6.44
N ARG A 250 9.05 16.87 6.93
CA ARG A 250 9.45 15.56 6.40
C ARG A 250 9.35 14.52 7.51
N SER A 251 10.14 13.44 7.45
CA SER A 251 10.10 12.38 8.45
C SER A 251 10.16 12.90 9.90
N PRO A 252 9.10 12.68 10.71
CA PRO A 252 9.09 13.12 12.10
C PRO A 252 10.13 12.37 12.95
N PHE A 253 10.48 11.16 12.56
CA PHE A 253 11.49 10.35 13.25
C PHE A 253 12.90 10.87 12.97
N ALA A 254 13.23 11.13 11.70
CA ALA A 254 14.55 11.62 11.33
C ALA A 254 14.76 13.08 11.80
N TYR A 255 13.71 13.89 11.73
CA TYR A 255 13.70 15.24 12.30
C TYR A 255 14.03 15.22 13.80
N ARG A 256 13.31 14.41 14.61
CA ARG A 256 13.58 14.28 16.05
C ARG A 256 15.01 13.81 16.32
N ALA A 257 15.51 12.82 15.57
CA ALA A 257 16.89 12.35 15.69
C ALA A 257 17.91 13.46 15.45
N LEU A 258 17.72 14.29 14.41
CA LEU A 258 18.59 15.43 14.14
C LEU A 258 18.51 16.49 15.23
N VAL A 259 17.31 16.88 15.66
CA VAL A 259 17.14 17.93 16.68
C VAL A 259 17.78 17.51 18.00
N HIS A 260 17.56 16.26 18.45
CA HIS A 260 18.20 15.76 19.66
C HIS A 260 19.72 15.72 19.57
N CYS A 261 20.25 15.41 18.38
CA CYS A 261 21.69 15.48 18.12
C CYS A 261 22.23 16.91 18.29
N LEU A 262 21.57 17.91 17.68
CA LEU A 262 22.00 19.31 17.75
C LEU A 262 21.91 19.86 19.19
N LEU A 263 20.84 19.54 19.91
CA LEU A 263 20.64 19.96 21.31
C LEU A 263 21.65 19.33 22.27
N SER A 264 22.14 18.13 21.97
CA SER A 264 23.14 17.44 22.79
C SER A 264 24.53 18.07 22.67
N ILE A 265 24.84 18.71 21.53
CA ILE A 265 26.14 19.35 21.27
C ILE A 265 26.16 20.78 21.83
N GLU A 266 25.08 21.53 21.65
CA GLU A 266 24.94 22.89 22.19
C GLU A 266 23.69 23.02 23.08
N PRO A 267 23.74 22.54 24.33
CA PRO A 267 22.60 22.61 25.26
C PRO A 267 22.27 24.04 25.74
N LYS A 268 23.11 25.03 25.40
CA LYS A 268 22.83 26.44 25.67
C LYS A 268 21.98 26.96 24.52
N ASN A 269 20.83 27.59 24.83
CA ASN A 269 19.78 28.22 24.00
C ASN A 269 20.21 29.12 22.80
N ASN A 270 21.41 29.00 22.26
CA ASN A 270 21.92 29.78 21.13
C ASN A 270 21.38 29.26 19.79
N LEU A 271 20.97 28.00 19.71
CA LEU A 271 20.32 27.44 18.53
C LEU A 271 18.81 27.70 18.61
N ASN A 272 18.27 28.55 17.74
CA ASN A 272 16.83 28.81 17.59
C ASN A 272 16.11 27.60 16.93
N ILE A 273 16.24 26.42 17.52
CA ILE A 273 15.63 25.17 17.06
C ILE A 273 14.35 24.92 17.88
N PRO A 274 13.17 24.84 17.25
CA PRO A 274 11.95 24.43 17.94
C PRO A 274 12.10 23.01 18.46
N LEU A 275 11.80 22.80 19.74
CA LEU A 275 11.68 21.45 20.28
C LEU A 275 10.57 20.71 19.50
N PRO A 276 10.77 19.43 19.15
CA PRO A 276 9.71 18.63 18.57
C PRO A 276 8.53 18.62 19.53
N PRO A 277 7.29 18.78 19.05
CA PRO A 277 6.12 18.71 19.91
C PRO A 277 6.07 17.32 20.58
N SER A 278 6.25 17.29 21.89
CA SER A 278 6.24 16.05 22.69
C SER A 278 4.86 15.40 22.75
N ASP A 279 3.82 16.15 22.39
CA ASP A 279 2.41 15.75 22.54
C ASP A 279 1.84 15.05 21.30
N VAL A 280 2.58 15.01 20.18
CA VAL A 280 2.12 14.40 18.93
C VAL A 280 2.90 13.09 18.68
N PRO A 281 2.28 11.92 18.85
CA PRO A 281 2.92 10.64 18.57
C PRO A 281 3.32 10.53 17.10
N ALA A 282 4.55 10.08 16.79
CA ALA A 282 5.05 10.08 15.41
C ALA A 282 4.31 9.09 14.49
N PHE A 283 3.74 8.00 15.03
CA PHE A 283 2.88 7.09 14.27
C PHE A 283 1.42 7.54 14.22
N GLY A 284 1.06 8.71 14.77
CA GLY A 284 -0.32 9.19 14.84
C GLY A 284 -1.04 9.22 13.49
N PHE A 285 -0.33 9.57 12.41
CA PHE A 285 -0.89 9.65 11.05
C PHE A 285 -1.47 8.32 10.55
N ILE A 286 -0.95 7.17 11.00
CA ILE A 286 -1.40 5.85 10.57
C ILE A 286 -2.11 5.07 11.69
N ALA A 287 -1.62 5.20 12.92
CA ALA A 287 -2.16 4.47 14.05
C ALA A 287 -3.54 4.98 14.49
N ALA A 288 -3.77 6.30 14.50
CA ALA A 288 -5.07 6.83 14.92
C ALA A 288 -6.21 6.42 13.97
N PRO A 289 -6.08 6.53 12.63
CA PRO A 289 -7.10 6.02 11.71
C PRO A 289 -7.39 4.52 11.88
N ILE A 290 -6.35 3.68 12.09
CA ILE A 290 -6.53 2.24 12.32
C ILE A 290 -7.27 1.99 13.64
N GLN A 291 -6.89 2.68 14.71
CA GLN A 291 -7.53 2.55 16.02
C GLN A 291 -9.01 2.89 15.97
N ASN A 292 -9.40 3.91 15.19
CA ASN A 292 -10.80 4.32 15.03
C ASN A 292 -11.68 3.19 14.47
N LEU A 293 -11.14 2.31 13.62
CA LEU A 293 -11.88 1.14 13.09
C LEU A 293 -12.35 0.18 14.19
N PHE A 294 -11.68 0.16 15.34
CA PHE A 294 -11.99 -0.72 16.47
C PHE A 294 -12.79 -0.01 17.59
N GLN A 295 -12.99 1.31 17.49
CA GLN A 295 -13.72 2.11 18.48
C GLN A 295 -15.19 2.34 18.10
N VAL A 296 -15.48 2.52 16.82
CA VAL A 296 -16.85 2.71 16.32
C VAL A 296 -17.60 1.38 16.40
N SER A 297 -18.85 1.39 16.91
CA SER A 297 -19.72 0.22 17.19
C SER A 297 -19.34 -1.03 16.39
N PRO A 298 -18.90 -2.13 17.05
CA PRO A 298 -18.03 -3.10 16.41
C PRO A 298 -18.74 -3.82 15.25
N PRO A 299 -18.32 -3.60 13.99
CA PRO A 299 -18.59 -4.59 12.96
C PRO A 299 -17.89 -5.90 13.37
N SER A 300 -18.41 -7.05 12.93
CA SER A 300 -17.77 -8.35 13.21
C SER A 300 -16.28 -8.31 12.82
N LEU A 301 -15.44 -9.08 13.54
CA LEU A 301 -14.02 -9.16 13.25
C LEU A 301 -13.79 -9.53 11.77
N ASN A 302 -14.62 -10.41 11.21
CA ASN A 302 -14.55 -10.75 9.79
C ASN A 302 -14.64 -9.52 8.89
N ASN A 303 -15.60 -8.62 9.14
CA ASN A 303 -15.74 -7.38 8.37
C ASN A 303 -14.52 -6.46 8.54
N ILE A 304 -14.04 -6.28 9.78
CA ILE A 304 -12.82 -5.48 10.01
C ILE A 304 -11.62 -6.08 9.28
N LEU A 305 -11.43 -7.40 9.31
CA LEU A 305 -10.29 -8.04 8.63
C LEU A 305 -10.39 -7.92 7.11
N LYS A 306 -11.61 -7.88 6.54
CA LYS A 306 -11.83 -7.57 5.12
C LYS A 306 -11.44 -6.13 4.79
N VAL A 307 -11.90 -5.17 5.60
CA VAL A 307 -11.53 -3.75 5.50
C VAL A 307 -10.01 -3.58 5.58
N LEU A 308 -9.38 -4.15 6.60
CA LEU A 308 -7.92 -4.10 6.75
C LEU A 308 -7.22 -4.71 5.54
N SER A 309 -7.75 -5.79 4.94
CA SER A 309 -7.15 -6.38 3.73
C SER A 309 -7.14 -5.41 2.56
N ALA A 310 -8.22 -4.66 2.33
CA ALA A 310 -8.26 -3.61 1.31
C ALA A 310 -7.29 -2.46 1.66
N LEU A 311 -7.25 -2.06 2.94
CA LEU A 311 -6.32 -1.03 3.42
C LEU A 311 -4.84 -1.45 3.30
N ALA A 312 -4.51 -2.74 3.36
CA ALA A 312 -3.16 -3.22 3.11
C ALA A 312 -2.70 -2.87 1.68
N VAL A 313 -3.58 -3.05 0.69
CA VAL A 313 -3.29 -2.70 -0.71
C VAL A 313 -3.13 -1.19 -0.86
N ARG A 314 -4.00 -0.41 -0.22
CA ARG A 314 -3.90 1.05 -0.20
C ARG A 314 -2.61 1.54 0.47
N PHE A 315 -2.21 0.91 1.57
CA PHE A 315 -0.96 1.23 2.28
C PHE A 315 0.24 1.05 1.35
N GLU A 316 0.28 -0.05 0.59
CA GLU A 316 1.34 -0.27 -0.39
C GLU A 316 1.38 0.83 -1.45
N GLN A 317 0.23 1.23 -1.99
CA GLN A 317 0.16 2.32 -2.96
C GLN A 317 0.57 3.66 -2.37
N ALA A 318 0.11 3.99 -1.17
CA ALA A 318 0.29 5.31 -0.56
C ALA A 318 1.70 5.50 0.01
N TYR A 319 2.36 4.44 0.46
CA TYR A 319 3.60 4.55 1.24
C TYR A 319 4.74 3.66 0.77
N VAL A 320 4.48 2.55 0.08
CA VAL A 320 5.56 1.64 -0.37
C VAL A 320 5.98 1.96 -1.80
N HIS A 321 5.02 2.11 -2.70
CA HIS A 321 5.25 2.34 -4.13
C HIS A 321 5.47 3.80 -4.50
N VAL A 322 5.26 4.74 -3.57
CA VAL A 322 5.57 6.16 -3.80
C VAL A 322 7.07 6.43 -3.70
N ARG A 323 7.50 7.43 -4.49
CA ARG A 323 8.87 7.95 -4.47
C ARG A 323 9.14 8.81 -3.23
N GLU A 324 8.14 9.62 -2.85
CA GLU A 324 8.24 10.58 -1.75
C GLU A 324 7.11 10.32 -0.75
N MET A 325 7.46 10.35 0.53
CA MET A 325 6.53 10.09 1.64
C MET A 325 5.88 11.41 2.09
N ASN A 326 4.55 11.41 2.19
CA ASN A 326 3.83 12.47 2.88
C ASN A 326 3.51 12.03 4.31
N TRP A 327 4.31 12.51 5.27
CA TRP A 327 4.19 12.15 6.70
C TRP A 327 3.04 12.88 7.42
N ASP A 328 2.57 13.99 6.86
CA ASP A 328 1.54 14.84 7.49
C ASP A 328 0.13 14.39 7.12
N GLN A 329 -0.02 13.65 6.02
CA GLN A 329 -1.32 13.16 5.56
C GLN A 329 -1.75 11.92 6.35
N PRO A 330 -2.87 11.98 7.09
CA PRO A 330 -3.40 10.80 7.77
C PRO A 330 -3.73 9.69 6.78
N PHE A 331 -3.52 8.45 7.20
CA PHE A 331 -3.86 7.28 6.40
C PHE A 331 -5.37 7.22 6.17
N ASN A 332 -5.77 7.23 4.90
CA ASN A 332 -7.18 7.20 4.53
C ASN A 332 -7.77 5.80 4.72
N THR A 333 -8.57 5.64 5.78
CA THR A 333 -9.28 4.38 6.08
C THR A 333 -10.70 4.31 5.51
N ALA A 334 -11.15 5.31 4.75
CA ALA A 334 -12.49 5.30 4.16
C ALA A 334 -12.61 4.22 3.09
N VAL A 335 -13.54 3.29 3.25
CA VAL A 335 -13.75 2.13 2.37
C VAL A 335 -15.21 1.99 1.97
N CYS A 336 -15.87 3.11 1.64
CA CYS A 336 -17.30 3.18 1.35
C CYS A 336 -17.77 2.11 0.35
N PHE A 337 -17.01 1.90 -0.73
CA PHE A 337 -17.31 0.84 -1.71
C PHE A 337 -17.40 -0.55 -1.06
N LEU A 338 -16.44 -0.91 -0.22
CA LEU A 338 -16.40 -2.22 0.45
C LEU A 338 -17.48 -2.31 1.53
N ASP A 339 -17.72 -1.24 2.28
CA ASP A 339 -18.77 -1.19 3.29
C ASP A 339 -20.15 -1.42 2.65
N ASP A 340 -20.44 -0.72 1.55
CA ASP A 340 -21.69 -0.88 0.80
C ASP A 340 -21.79 -2.27 0.15
N LEU A 341 -20.68 -2.80 -0.36
CA LEU A 341 -20.61 -4.15 -0.93
C LEU A 341 -20.95 -5.22 0.13
N LEU A 342 -20.38 -5.10 1.34
CA LEU A 342 -20.60 -6.03 2.45
C LEU A 342 -21.98 -5.87 3.11
N ALA A 343 -22.56 -4.67 3.07
CA ALA A 343 -23.90 -4.40 3.57
C ALA A 343 -25.01 -4.85 2.59
N SER A 344 -24.68 -5.01 1.31
CA SER A 344 -25.66 -5.34 0.27
C SER A 344 -26.09 -6.81 0.29
N THR A 345 -27.40 -7.04 0.21
CA THR A 345 -27.99 -8.39 0.19
C THR A 345 -27.77 -9.15 -1.11
N SER A 346 -27.52 -8.44 -2.21
CA SER A 346 -27.21 -9.01 -3.53
C SER A 346 -26.45 -8.02 -4.40
N ALA A 347 -25.76 -8.51 -5.43
CA ALA A 347 -25.03 -7.67 -6.37
C ALA A 347 -25.94 -6.67 -7.10
N SER A 348 -27.22 -7.04 -7.31
CA SER A 348 -28.23 -6.14 -7.87
C SER A 348 -28.65 -5.03 -6.90
N ASP A 349 -28.72 -5.33 -5.60
CA ASP A 349 -28.99 -4.32 -4.58
C ASP A 349 -27.83 -3.34 -4.47
N PHE A 350 -26.59 -3.84 -4.52
CA PHE A 350 -25.40 -3.00 -4.54
C PHE A 350 -25.37 -2.08 -5.77
N ALA A 351 -25.63 -2.62 -6.97
CA ALA A 351 -25.74 -1.83 -8.19
C ALA A 351 -26.81 -0.72 -8.09
N ARG A 352 -27.92 -0.99 -7.39
CA ARG A 352 -28.97 0.01 -7.12
C ARG A 352 -28.48 1.11 -6.17
N THR A 353 -27.74 0.76 -5.13
CA THR A 353 -27.13 1.75 -4.22
C THR A 353 -26.22 2.71 -4.98
N LEU A 354 -25.30 2.18 -5.80
CA LEU A 354 -24.44 3.01 -6.67
C LEU A 354 -25.26 3.88 -7.63
N THR A 355 -26.32 3.32 -8.22
CA THR A 355 -27.20 4.05 -9.14
C THR A 355 -27.97 5.18 -8.47
N ASN A 356 -28.42 5.00 -7.23
CA ASN A 356 -29.11 6.06 -6.49
C ASN A 356 -28.16 7.21 -6.15
N ILE A 357 -26.90 6.91 -5.81
CA ILE A 357 -25.85 7.90 -5.56
C ILE A 357 -25.58 8.68 -6.84
N ASP A 358 -25.31 7.98 -7.94
CA ASP A 358 -25.05 8.60 -9.23
C ASP A 358 -26.26 9.42 -9.74
N GLU A 359 -27.49 8.94 -9.56
CA GLU A 359 -28.71 9.71 -9.84
C GLU A 359 -28.72 11.05 -9.11
N GLY A 360 -28.40 11.03 -7.81
CA GLY A 360 -28.33 12.21 -6.98
C GLY A 360 -27.32 13.23 -7.52
N HIS A 361 -26.12 12.78 -7.90
CA HIS A 361 -25.08 13.67 -8.41
C HIS A 361 -25.39 14.17 -9.83
N PHE A 362 -25.76 13.29 -10.75
CA PHE A 362 -26.05 13.67 -12.14
C PHE A 362 -27.30 14.54 -12.28
N SER A 363 -28.26 14.46 -11.35
CA SER A 363 -29.44 15.35 -11.35
C SER A 363 -29.11 16.82 -11.08
N GLN A 364 -27.95 17.10 -10.47
CA GLN A 364 -27.50 18.45 -10.14
C GLN A 364 -26.69 19.09 -11.29
N LEU A 365 -26.33 18.31 -12.31
CA LEU A 365 -25.49 18.77 -13.41
C LEU A 365 -26.27 19.74 -14.32
N THR A 366 -25.72 20.94 -14.54
CA THR A 366 -26.31 21.93 -15.45
C THR A 366 -25.50 22.05 -16.75
N PRO A 367 -26.09 22.61 -17.83
CA PRO A 367 -25.35 22.88 -19.06
C PRO A 367 -24.14 23.80 -18.86
N GLN A 368 -24.21 24.72 -17.88
CA GLN A 368 -23.11 25.65 -17.59
C GLN A 368 -21.92 24.91 -16.96
N ASP A 369 -22.19 23.93 -16.09
CA ASP A 369 -21.13 23.12 -15.46
C ASP A 369 -20.25 22.39 -16.49
N MET A 370 -20.86 21.95 -17.59
CA MET A 370 -20.20 21.19 -18.65
C MET A 370 -19.35 22.06 -19.59
N ILE A 371 -19.54 23.39 -19.56
CA ILE A 371 -18.80 24.35 -20.38
C ILE A 371 -17.62 24.95 -19.59
N GLU A 372 -17.81 25.21 -18.30
CA GLU A 372 -16.90 25.98 -17.46
C GLU A 372 -16.13 25.10 -16.46
N ASP A 373 -15.37 24.09 -16.90
CA ASP A 373 -14.48 23.22 -16.06
C ASP A 373 -14.93 23.13 -14.57
N SER A 374 -16.21 22.77 -14.36
CA SER A 374 -16.89 23.03 -13.09
C SER A 374 -16.38 22.11 -11.99
N PRO A 375 -16.34 22.56 -10.72
CA PRO A 375 -16.05 21.69 -9.59
C PRO A 375 -16.96 20.45 -9.55
N MET A 376 -18.19 20.53 -10.07
CA MET A 376 -19.12 19.41 -10.14
C MET A 376 -18.64 18.32 -11.12
N VAL A 377 -18.16 18.74 -12.29
CA VAL A 377 -17.61 17.81 -13.30
C VAL A 377 -16.32 17.17 -12.81
N ALA A 378 -15.47 17.96 -12.15
CA ALA A 378 -14.26 17.45 -11.51
C ALA A 378 -14.58 16.42 -10.42
N GLN A 379 -15.58 16.69 -9.57
CA GLN A 379 -16.04 15.77 -8.54
C GLN A 379 -16.53 14.44 -9.14
N LEU A 380 -17.38 14.46 -10.17
CA LEU A 380 -17.86 13.25 -10.83
C LEU A 380 -16.71 12.43 -11.45
N ALA A 381 -15.69 13.09 -12.01
CA ALA A 381 -14.51 12.41 -12.53
C ALA A 381 -13.66 11.80 -11.40
N GLU A 382 -13.50 12.50 -10.28
CA GLU A 382 -12.81 12.00 -9.09
C GLU A 382 -13.52 10.80 -8.48
N GLU A 383 -14.85 10.86 -8.33
CA GLU A 383 -15.67 9.75 -7.82
C GLU A 383 -15.54 8.50 -8.69
N TRP A 384 -15.51 8.66 -10.02
CA TRP A 384 -15.27 7.57 -10.96
C TRP A 384 -13.91 6.90 -10.73
N GLU A 385 -12.84 7.69 -10.57
CA GLU A 385 -11.50 7.17 -10.32
C GLU A 385 -11.37 6.52 -8.94
N LEU A 386 -12.02 7.09 -7.93
CA LEU A 386 -12.08 6.52 -6.57
C LEU A 386 -12.81 5.18 -6.59
N LEU A 387 -13.94 5.07 -7.28
CA LEU A 387 -14.69 3.82 -7.43
C LEU A 387 -13.88 2.76 -8.21
N SER A 388 -13.19 3.17 -9.28
CA SER A 388 -12.32 2.29 -10.05
C SER A 388 -11.15 1.76 -9.21
N THR A 389 -10.52 2.64 -8.43
CA THR A 389 -9.42 2.30 -7.53
C THR A 389 -9.89 1.40 -6.40
N ALA A 390 -11.02 1.71 -5.74
CA ALA A 390 -11.59 0.90 -4.68
C ALA A 390 -11.97 -0.50 -5.18
N THR A 391 -12.47 -0.62 -6.41
CA THR A 391 -12.73 -1.93 -7.04
C THR A 391 -11.44 -2.74 -7.19
N TRP A 392 -10.38 -2.10 -7.70
CA TRP A 392 -9.07 -2.74 -7.84
C TRP A 392 -8.46 -3.14 -6.49
N GLU A 393 -8.54 -2.27 -5.47
CA GLU A 393 -8.09 -2.56 -4.10
C GLU A 393 -8.83 -3.78 -3.54
N CYS A 394 -10.16 -3.83 -3.71
CA CYS A 394 -11.00 -4.94 -3.24
C CYS A 394 -10.67 -6.25 -3.95
N CYS A 395 -10.51 -6.25 -5.27
CA CYS A 395 -10.18 -7.48 -6.02
C CYS A 395 -8.79 -8.01 -5.65
N THR A 396 -7.83 -7.10 -5.45
CA THR A 396 -6.46 -7.45 -5.03
C THR A 396 -6.44 -8.03 -3.62
N ALA A 397 -7.23 -7.45 -2.70
CA ALA A 397 -7.26 -7.86 -1.30
C ALA A 397 -8.15 -9.06 -1.00
N LEU A 398 -9.28 -9.17 -1.71
CA LEU A 398 -10.39 -10.09 -1.46
C LEU A 398 -10.85 -10.75 -2.77
N PRO A 399 -10.02 -11.65 -3.36
CA PRO A 399 -10.37 -12.30 -4.63
C PRO A 399 -11.67 -13.12 -4.55
N ASP A 400 -12.07 -13.55 -3.35
CA ASP A 400 -13.33 -14.24 -3.09
C ASP A 400 -14.57 -13.39 -3.41
N LEU A 401 -14.44 -12.06 -3.45
CA LEU A 401 -15.54 -11.14 -3.80
C LEU A 401 -15.64 -10.85 -5.30
N ILE A 402 -14.68 -11.29 -6.11
CA ILE A 402 -14.66 -11.01 -7.56
C ILE A 402 -15.96 -11.48 -8.26
N PRO A 403 -16.49 -12.70 -8.02
CA PRO A 403 -17.73 -13.13 -8.67
C PRO A 403 -18.91 -12.22 -8.35
N TYR A 404 -19.03 -11.76 -7.10
CA TYR A 404 -20.07 -10.82 -6.69
C TYR A 404 -19.91 -9.46 -7.38
N ILE A 405 -18.67 -8.98 -7.52
CA ILE A 405 -18.38 -7.73 -8.25
C ILE A 405 -18.71 -7.88 -9.75
N GLN A 406 -18.43 -9.02 -10.36
CA GLN A 406 -18.81 -9.32 -11.75
C GLN A 406 -20.33 -9.29 -11.94
N GLU A 407 -21.10 -9.92 -11.05
CA GLU A 407 -22.57 -9.84 -11.05
C GLU A 407 -23.06 -8.39 -10.90
N CYS A 408 -22.37 -7.56 -10.11
CA CYS A 408 -22.69 -6.14 -9.95
C CYS A 408 -22.47 -5.37 -11.26
N VAL A 409 -21.38 -5.65 -11.98
CA VAL A 409 -21.10 -5.04 -13.30
C VAL A 409 -22.22 -5.37 -14.29
N GLU A 410 -22.69 -6.62 -14.34
CA GLU A 410 -23.82 -7.00 -15.18
C GLU A 410 -25.11 -6.27 -14.77
N ALA A 411 -25.39 -6.19 -13.46
CA ALA A 411 -26.56 -5.48 -12.94
C ALA A 411 -26.52 -3.98 -13.28
N LEU A 412 -25.36 -3.32 -13.12
CA LEU A 412 -25.13 -1.91 -13.47
C LEU A 412 -25.37 -1.67 -14.98
N PHE A 413 -24.93 -2.60 -15.83
CA PHE A 413 -25.18 -2.53 -17.26
C PHE A 413 -26.68 -2.65 -17.59
N VAL A 414 -27.38 -3.60 -16.96
CA VAL A 414 -28.83 -3.82 -17.15
C VAL A 414 -29.65 -2.59 -16.73
N ILE A 415 -29.32 -1.96 -15.60
CA ILE A 415 -29.99 -0.73 -15.12
C ILE A 415 -29.47 0.54 -15.80
N ARG A 416 -28.55 0.40 -16.77
CA ARG A 416 -27.99 1.49 -17.60
C ARG A 416 -27.29 2.57 -16.80
N ASN A 417 -26.65 2.20 -15.69
CA ASN A 417 -25.73 3.08 -14.99
C ASN A 417 -24.32 2.92 -15.58
N TYR A 418 -24.04 3.63 -16.68
CA TYR A 418 -22.75 3.52 -17.36
C TYR A 418 -21.61 4.19 -16.59
N HIS A 419 -21.90 5.14 -15.68
CA HIS A 419 -20.89 5.80 -14.86
C HIS A 419 -20.20 4.81 -13.93
N SER A 420 -20.95 4.24 -12.97
CA SER A 420 -20.42 3.21 -12.07
C SER A 420 -20.02 1.93 -12.80
N PHE A 421 -20.76 1.51 -13.83
CA PHE A 421 -20.41 0.34 -14.65
C PHE A 421 -18.99 0.42 -15.20
N THR A 422 -18.65 1.55 -15.84
CA THR A 422 -17.32 1.71 -16.45
C THR A 422 -16.22 1.84 -15.41
N ALA A 423 -16.48 2.48 -14.25
CA ALA A 423 -15.53 2.58 -13.15
C ALA A 423 -15.15 1.20 -12.60
N VAL A 424 -16.16 0.39 -12.25
CA VAL A 424 -15.97 -0.97 -11.70
C VAL A 424 -15.31 -1.88 -12.74
N LEU A 425 -15.77 -1.84 -13.99
CA LEU A 425 -15.17 -2.62 -15.08
C LEU A 425 -13.71 -2.24 -15.32
N HIS A 426 -13.37 -0.96 -15.22
CA HIS A 426 -11.98 -0.49 -15.34
C HIS A 426 -11.12 -0.94 -14.15
N GLY A 427 -11.68 -0.98 -12.94
CA GLY A 427 -11.00 -1.55 -11.76
C GLY A 427 -10.68 -3.03 -11.91
N LEU A 428 -11.64 -3.83 -12.42
CA LEU A 428 -11.43 -5.25 -12.76
C LEU A 428 -10.37 -5.43 -13.85
N GLN A 429 -10.35 -4.55 -14.85
CA GLN A 429 -9.32 -4.54 -15.90
C GLN A 429 -7.94 -4.27 -15.32
N LYS A 430 -7.79 -3.23 -14.48
CA LYS A 430 -6.53 -2.94 -13.76
C LYS A 430 -6.06 -4.19 -12.99
N TYR A 431 -6.97 -4.86 -12.27
CA TYR A 431 -6.62 -6.04 -11.48
C TYR A 431 -6.12 -7.18 -12.37
N SER A 432 -6.81 -7.43 -13.49
CA SER A 432 -6.44 -8.51 -14.42
C SER A 432 -5.08 -8.29 -15.10
N ILE A 433 -4.67 -7.03 -15.29
CA ILE A 433 -3.34 -6.68 -15.81
C ILE A 433 -2.27 -6.90 -14.72
N THR A 434 -2.55 -6.54 -13.48
CA THR A 434 -1.60 -6.67 -12.37
C THR A 434 -1.44 -8.14 -11.92
N ASP A 435 -2.50 -8.95 -11.98
CA ASP A 435 -2.51 -10.37 -11.60
C ASP A 435 -2.06 -11.31 -12.74
N LEU A 436 -1.41 -10.77 -13.78
CA LEU A 436 -0.85 -11.55 -14.88
C LEU A 436 0.21 -12.54 -14.35
N THR A 437 -0.20 -13.78 -14.15
CA THR A 437 0.69 -14.88 -13.80
C THR A 437 1.43 -15.34 -15.06
N PHE A 438 2.72 -15.04 -15.13
CA PHE A 438 3.62 -15.67 -16.09
C PHE A 438 3.75 -17.16 -15.74
N THR A 439 2.96 -18.00 -16.41
CA THR A 439 3.19 -19.45 -16.36
C THR A 439 4.40 -19.78 -17.24
N ASN A 440 5.57 -19.89 -16.60
CA ASN A 440 6.74 -20.52 -17.22
C ASN A 440 6.47 -22.02 -17.38
N THR A 441 5.74 -22.39 -18.44
CA THR A 441 5.73 -23.76 -18.92
C THR A 441 6.97 -23.98 -19.77
N ASN A 442 7.80 -24.97 -19.40
CA ASN A 442 9.06 -25.34 -20.04
C ASN A 442 8.88 -25.92 -21.45
N ALA A 443 8.21 -25.21 -22.37
CA ALA A 443 8.09 -25.59 -23.77
C ALA A 443 7.79 -24.36 -24.62
N ALA A 444 8.83 -23.71 -25.17
CA ALA A 444 8.91 -22.82 -26.37
C ALA A 444 7.76 -21.82 -26.71
N ALA A 445 6.73 -21.69 -25.89
CA ALA A 445 5.56 -20.85 -26.07
C ALA A 445 5.07 -20.44 -24.67
N SER A 446 5.62 -19.35 -24.14
CA SER A 446 5.09 -18.71 -22.95
C SER A 446 3.67 -18.23 -23.25
N ALA A 447 2.67 -19.03 -22.88
CA ALA A 447 1.28 -18.62 -22.95
C ALA A 447 0.97 -17.75 -21.72
N VAL A 448 0.75 -16.46 -21.94
CA VAL A 448 0.20 -15.57 -20.93
C VAL A 448 -1.26 -15.96 -20.74
N ALA A 449 -1.57 -16.71 -19.68
CA ALA A 449 -2.94 -17.00 -19.30
C ALA A 449 -3.45 -15.83 -18.43
N LEU A 450 -4.31 -14.98 -19.00
CA LEU A 450 -5.09 -14.03 -18.21
C LEU A 450 -6.02 -14.84 -17.30
N ASN A 451 -6.02 -14.56 -16.00
CA ASN A 451 -7.14 -14.97 -15.14
C ASN A 451 -8.41 -14.36 -15.75
N PRO A 452 -9.44 -15.15 -16.13
CA PRO A 452 -10.64 -14.65 -16.79
C PRO A 452 -11.57 -13.98 -15.77
N VAL A 453 -11.06 -12.95 -15.12
CA VAL A 453 -11.82 -12.05 -14.23
C VAL A 453 -12.63 -11.06 -15.09
N LEU A 454 -12.29 -10.95 -16.37
CA LEU A 454 -12.93 -10.02 -17.28
C LEU A 454 -14.11 -10.68 -18.00
N LEU A 455 -15.24 -9.98 -18.05
CA LEU A 455 -16.37 -10.24 -18.94
C LEU A 455 -16.00 -9.78 -20.36
N PRO A 456 -15.52 -10.67 -21.26
CA PRO A 456 -14.96 -10.25 -22.55
C PRO A 456 -16.01 -9.57 -23.43
N ASN A 457 -17.27 -9.92 -23.21
CA ASN A 457 -18.45 -9.35 -23.83
C ASN A 457 -18.76 -7.91 -23.41
N LEU A 458 -18.14 -7.36 -22.37
CA LEU A 458 -18.41 -6.00 -21.89
C LEU A 458 -17.21 -5.06 -21.99
N LEU A 459 -15.99 -5.62 -22.00
CA LEU A 459 -14.74 -4.83 -22.07
C LEU A 459 -14.64 -3.91 -23.28
N PHE A 460 -15.24 -4.28 -24.41
CA PHE A 460 -15.18 -3.47 -25.62
C PHE A 460 -15.78 -2.07 -25.44
N LEU A 461 -16.63 -1.88 -24.42
CA LEU A 461 -17.22 -0.60 -24.05
C LEU A 461 -16.21 0.37 -23.40
N LEU A 462 -15.12 -0.14 -22.81
CA LEU A 462 -14.02 0.67 -22.28
C LEU A 462 -12.96 1.03 -23.32
N SER A 463 -13.10 0.57 -24.56
CA SER A 463 -12.11 0.87 -25.60
C SER A 463 -12.06 2.37 -25.89
N PRO A 464 -10.91 3.05 -25.72
CA PRO A 464 -10.81 4.49 -25.97
C PRO A 464 -10.84 4.84 -27.47
N LEU A 465 -10.85 3.83 -28.36
CA LEU A 465 -10.84 4.00 -29.80
C LEU A 465 -12.00 4.89 -30.28
N HIS A 466 -11.65 5.88 -31.10
CA HIS A 466 -12.59 6.85 -31.66
C HIS A 466 -13.49 7.53 -30.61
N ASN A 467 -12.90 7.93 -29.48
CA ASN A 467 -13.61 8.53 -28.36
C ASN A 467 -14.73 7.60 -27.82
N TYR A 468 -14.36 6.37 -27.46
CA TYR A 468 -15.27 5.39 -26.88
C TYR A 468 -16.50 5.10 -27.75
N VAL A 469 -16.29 4.91 -29.06
CA VAL A 469 -17.38 4.79 -30.04
C VAL A 469 -18.37 3.66 -29.72
N ALA A 470 -17.89 2.55 -29.17
CA ALA A 470 -18.72 1.42 -28.77
C ALA A 470 -19.70 1.80 -27.65
N TYR A 471 -19.19 2.40 -26.58
CA TYR A 471 -20.00 2.94 -25.49
C TYR A 471 -20.98 4.00 -25.99
N ARG A 472 -20.53 4.94 -26.82
CA ARG A 472 -21.40 6.02 -27.30
C ARG A 472 -22.58 5.51 -28.14
N ARG A 473 -22.37 4.47 -28.96
CA ARG A 473 -23.47 3.79 -29.68
C ARG A 473 -24.45 3.15 -28.71
N GLN A 474 -23.94 2.41 -27.72
CA GLN A 474 -24.75 1.79 -26.68
C GLN A 474 -25.60 2.83 -25.92
N PHE A 475 -25.01 3.96 -25.55
CA PHE A 475 -25.69 5.05 -24.86
C PHE A 475 -26.76 5.74 -25.72
N GLN A 476 -26.54 5.88 -27.02
CA GLN A 476 -27.52 6.44 -27.96
C GLN A 476 -28.74 5.53 -28.12
N GLU A 477 -28.53 4.22 -28.18
CA GLU A 477 -29.60 3.23 -28.33
C GLU A 477 -30.35 2.99 -27.01
N PHE A 478 -29.62 2.97 -25.89
CA PHE A 478 -30.15 2.73 -24.55
C PHE A 478 -29.65 3.80 -23.55
N PRO A 479 -30.29 4.98 -23.51
CA PRO A 479 -29.93 6.05 -22.60
C PRO A 479 -30.02 5.64 -21.12
N GLY A 480 -29.17 6.24 -20.29
CA GLY A 480 -29.04 5.98 -18.85
C GLY A 480 -28.13 7.01 -18.16
N ILE A 481 -27.48 6.65 -17.05
CA ILE A 481 -26.46 7.51 -16.43
C ILE A 481 -25.18 7.44 -17.27
N PRO A 482 -24.64 8.56 -17.78
CA PRO A 482 -23.54 8.51 -18.73
C PRO A 482 -22.18 8.28 -18.05
N PHE A 483 -21.31 7.53 -18.74
CA PHE A 483 -19.87 7.63 -18.54
C PHE A 483 -19.42 8.98 -19.10
N LEU A 484 -18.86 9.85 -18.26
CA LEU A 484 -18.80 11.29 -18.53
C LEU A 484 -17.69 11.69 -19.53
N PHE A 485 -16.52 11.04 -19.47
CA PHE A 485 -15.33 11.43 -20.25
C PHE A 485 -15.54 11.53 -21.77
N PRO A 486 -16.23 10.60 -22.45
CA PRO A 486 -16.45 10.70 -23.89
C PRO A 486 -17.29 11.91 -24.27
N HIS A 487 -18.26 12.27 -23.43
CA HIS A 487 -19.15 13.41 -23.66
C HIS A 487 -18.45 14.74 -23.39
N LEU A 488 -17.63 14.83 -22.36
CA LEU A 488 -16.79 16.02 -22.12
C LEU A 488 -15.89 16.29 -23.33
N ARG A 489 -15.23 15.24 -23.85
CA ARG A 489 -14.38 15.37 -25.05
C ARG A 489 -15.18 15.80 -26.28
N ASP A 490 -16.37 15.26 -26.48
CA ASP A 490 -17.24 15.68 -27.59
C ASP A 490 -17.70 17.13 -27.46
N ILE A 491 -18.06 17.57 -26.26
CA ILE A 491 -18.48 18.95 -25.97
C ILE A 491 -17.32 19.92 -26.21
N GLN A 492 -16.11 19.58 -25.76
CA GLN A 492 -14.91 20.37 -26.04
C GLN A 492 -14.61 20.47 -27.55
N GLN A 493 -14.87 19.42 -28.33
CA GLN A 493 -14.58 19.39 -29.76
C GLN A 493 -15.66 20.01 -30.64
N ARG A 494 -16.94 19.89 -30.25
CA ARG A 494 -18.10 20.24 -31.10
C ARG A 494 -18.92 21.41 -30.54
N GLY A 495 -18.70 21.80 -29.29
CA GLY A 495 -19.38 22.92 -28.64
C GLY A 495 -20.85 22.63 -28.32
N GLU A 496 -21.66 23.69 -28.38
CA GLU A 496 -23.08 23.72 -27.99
C GLU A 496 -23.96 22.60 -28.60
N PRO A 497 -23.81 22.18 -29.87
CA PRO A 497 -24.60 21.09 -30.42
C PRO A 497 -24.43 19.75 -29.67
N ALA A 498 -23.21 19.43 -29.24
CA ALA A 498 -22.95 18.20 -28.48
C ALA A 498 -23.49 18.29 -27.04
N LEU A 499 -23.45 19.49 -26.45
CA LEU A 499 -24.01 19.76 -25.13
C LEU A 499 -25.53 19.57 -25.12
N LEU A 500 -26.22 20.16 -26.10
CA LEU A 500 -27.67 20.01 -26.23
C LEU A 500 -28.06 18.54 -26.46
N GLN A 501 -27.32 17.83 -27.31
CA GLN A 501 -27.55 16.40 -27.55
C GLN A 501 -27.37 15.57 -26.27
N PHE A 502 -26.34 15.85 -25.48
CA PHE A 502 -26.08 15.17 -24.22
C PHE A 502 -27.24 15.31 -23.23
N PHE A 503 -27.69 16.55 -22.97
CA PHE A 503 -28.80 16.79 -22.03
C PHE A 503 -30.14 16.28 -22.56
N GLN A 504 -30.41 16.36 -23.87
CA GLN A 504 -31.60 15.74 -24.46
C GLN A 504 -31.61 14.23 -24.23
N THR A 505 -30.47 13.57 -24.42
CA THR A 505 -30.36 12.11 -24.24
C THR A 505 -30.52 11.72 -22.77
N MET A 506 -30.03 12.52 -21.82
CA MET A 506 -30.25 12.29 -20.38
C MET A 506 -31.72 12.48 -19.96
N GLN A 507 -32.45 13.42 -20.57
CA GLN A 507 -33.85 13.71 -20.23
C GLN A 507 -34.83 12.61 -20.67
N VAL A 508 -34.49 11.80 -21.67
CA VAL A 508 -35.30 10.65 -22.12
C VAL A 508 -35.51 9.61 -21.00
N ARG A 509 -34.79 9.72 -19.88
CA ARG A 509 -34.96 8.93 -18.66
C ARG A 509 -36.20 9.28 -17.83
N VAL A 510 -36.78 10.47 -17.97
CA VAL A 510 -37.88 10.96 -17.11
C VAL A 510 -39.28 10.57 -17.66
N GLY A 511 -39.33 9.74 -18.70
CA GLY A 511 -40.56 9.30 -19.37
C GLY A 511 -41.00 7.88 -19.02
#